data_AF-A0AAQ3SF62-F1
#
_entry.id   AF-A0AAQ3SF62-F1
#
_cell.length_a   1.000
_cell.length_b   1.000
_cell.length_c   1.000
_cell.angle_alpha   90.00
_cell.angle_beta   90.00
_cell.angle_gamma   90.00
#
_symmetry.space_group_name_H-M   'P 1'
#
loop_
_entity.id
_entity.type
_entity.pdbx_description
1 polymer ?
#
loop_
_entity_poly.entity_id
_entity_poly.type
_entity_poly.pdbx_seq_one_letter_code
_entity_poly.pdbx_strand_id
1 'polypeptide(L)'
;MDGMSLPTSMVTRKGRHNWMEERRGSLMIVATVLATMSFQIAINPPGGVWQSTSHEEQGCEPGKTCRAGTSVLAFGDSKQRPKFEIFMLLCTISFTASLITIILLICVVSLRNKLIMWFLTILMFISLVCTAGAYAICIWMILFPLGKHVQLAAKIYAWFWVGFTVMVCVGFLCRLAFLFLKKFFRFLCCC
;
A
#
# COMPACT_ATOMS: atom_id res chain seq x y z
N MET A 1 13.00 -19.70 -52.13
CA MET A 1 13.27 -19.00 -50.85
C MET A 1 11.92 -18.62 -50.30
N ASP A 2 11.20 -19.63 -49.79
CA ASP A 2 9.81 -19.46 -49.40
C ASP A 2 9.78 -18.72 -48.07
N GLY A 3 9.37 -17.46 -48.15
CA GLY A 3 9.01 -16.66 -46.99
C GLY A 3 7.86 -17.36 -46.28
N MET A 4 8.20 -18.11 -45.23
CA MET A 4 7.24 -18.75 -44.34
C MET A 4 6.44 -17.64 -43.66
N SER A 5 5.29 -17.31 -44.23
CA SER A 5 4.33 -16.36 -43.68
C SER A 5 3.80 -16.92 -42.37
N LEU A 6 4.39 -16.46 -41.27
CA LEU A 6 3.92 -16.79 -39.92
C LEU A 6 2.45 -16.36 -39.83
N PRO A 7 1.53 -17.24 -39.41
CA PRO A 7 0.12 -16.89 -39.35
C PRO A 7 -0.07 -15.71 -38.39
N THR A 8 -0.82 -14.69 -38.82
CA THR A 8 -1.06 -13.42 -38.11
C THR A 8 -1.59 -13.64 -36.67
N SER A 9 -2.21 -14.79 -36.41
CA SER A 9 -2.67 -15.24 -35.08
C SER A 9 -1.53 -15.62 -34.12
N MET A 10 -0.39 -16.11 -34.61
CA MET A 10 0.80 -16.41 -33.79
C MET A 10 1.57 -15.13 -33.42
N VAL A 11 1.70 -14.18 -34.36
CA VAL A 11 2.36 -12.89 -34.10
C VAL A 11 1.60 -12.11 -33.02
N THR A 12 0.27 -12.04 -33.12
CA THR A 12 -0.59 -11.37 -32.14
C THR A 12 -0.60 -12.07 -30.77
N ARG A 13 -0.49 -13.41 -30.71
CA ARG A 13 -0.34 -14.14 -29.43
C ARG A 13 1.01 -13.86 -28.76
N LYS A 14 2.11 -13.87 -29.51
CA LYS A 14 3.46 -13.65 -28.98
C LYS A 14 3.63 -12.24 -28.42
N GLY A 15 3.16 -11.22 -29.14
CA GLY A 15 3.15 -9.83 -28.65
C GLY A 15 2.32 -9.66 -27.37
N ARG A 16 1.17 -10.32 -27.26
CA ARG A 16 0.32 -10.28 -26.06
C ARG A 16 0.96 -11.00 -24.87
N HIS A 17 1.72 -12.07 -25.10
CA HIS A 17 2.46 -12.76 -24.04
C HIS A 17 3.56 -11.87 -23.44
N ASN A 18 4.41 -11.30 -24.29
CA ASN A 18 5.51 -10.42 -23.86
C ASN A 18 5.00 -9.23 -23.04
N TRP A 19 3.93 -8.57 -23.49
CA TRP A 19 3.37 -7.41 -22.79
C TRP A 19 2.79 -7.77 -21.40
N MET A 20 2.21 -8.97 -21.26
CA MET A 20 1.69 -9.44 -19.98
C MET A 20 2.83 -9.78 -19.02
N GLU A 21 3.93 -10.30 -19.53
CA GLU A 21 5.13 -10.67 -18.78
C GLU A 21 5.90 -9.42 -18.30
N GLU A 22 6.08 -8.42 -19.17
CA GLU A 22 6.62 -7.10 -18.80
C GLU A 22 5.81 -6.44 -17.69
N ARG A 23 4.47 -6.38 -17.85
CA ARG A 23 3.60 -5.83 -16.81
C ARG A 23 3.73 -6.56 -15.49
N ARG A 24 3.82 -7.89 -15.50
CA ARG A 24 4.04 -8.70 -14.29
C ARG A 24 5.38 -8.40 -13.64
N GLY A 25 6.44 -8.27 -14.43
CA GLY A 25 7.77 -7.86 -13.95
C GLY A 25 7.72 -6.51 -13.25
N SER A 26 7.11 -5.50 -13.87
CA SER A 26 6.93 -4.18 -13.24
C SER A 26 6.13 -4.25 -11.94
N LEU A 27 5.03 -5.03 -11.91
CA LEU A 27 4.19 -5.20 -10.72
C LEU A 27 4.96 -5.87 -9.57
N MET A 28 5.78 -6.87 -9.87
CA MET A 28 6.61 -7.56 -8.89
C MET A 28 7.64 -6.62 -8.28
N ILE A 29 8.26 -5.77 -9.10
CA ILE A 29 9.19 -4.74 -8.64
C ILE A 29 8.48 -3.77 -7.68
N VAL A 30 7.34 -3.21 -8.08
CA VAL A 30 6.58 -2.29 -7.23
C VAL A 30 6.18 -2.95 -5.91
N ALA A 31 5.64 -4.16 -5.94
CA ALA A 31 5.25 -4.88 -4.71
C ALA A 31 6.45 -5.15 -3.81
N THR A 32 7.60 -5.52 -4.37
CA THR A 32 8.84 -5.73 -3.61
C THR A 32 9.31 -4.43 -2.95
N VAL A 33 9.26 -3.30 -3.68
CA VAL A 33 9.63 -1.98 -3.15
C VAL A 33 8.68 -1.56 -2.01
N LEU A 34 7.37 -1.76 -2.15
CA LEU A 34 6.41 -1.43 -1.10
C LEU A 34 6.61 -2.31 0.14
N ALA A 35 6.91 -3.59 -0.05
CA ALA A 35 7.21 -4.52 1.04
C ALA A 35 8.50 -4.10 1.78
N THR A 36 9.58 -3.78 1.05
CA THR A 36 10.84 -3.35 1.67
C THR A 36 10.70 -2.02 2.40
N MET A 37 10.00 -1.05 1.83
CA MET A 37 9.72 0.23 2.51
C MET A 37 8.93 0.03 3.81
N SER A 38 7.88 -0.81 3.77
CA SER A 38 7.07 -1.09 4.96
C SER A 38 7.86 -1.84 6.03
N PHE A 39 8.72 -2.78 5.62
CA PHE A 39 9.61 -3.50 6.53
C PHE A 39 10.61 -2.55 7.20
N GLN A 40 11.22 -1.64 6.43
CA GLN A 40 12.16 -0.65 6.96
C GLN A 40 11.52 0.24 8.04
N ILE A 41 10.28 0.67 7.83
CA ILE A 41 9.52 1.46 8.81
C ILE A 41 9.25 0.65 10.09
N ALA A 42 8.94 -0.64 9.97
CA ALA A 42 8.64 -1.48 11.12
C ALA A 42 9.86 -1.71 12.02
N ILE A 43 11.05 -1.90 11.43
CA ILE A 43 12.30 -2.11 12.19
C ILE A 43 12.93 -0.80 12.67
N ASN A 44 12.69 0.31 11.96
CA ASN A 44 13.18 1.63 12.29
C ASN A 44 11.99 2.60 12.33
N PRO A 45 11.17 2.57 13.40
CA PRO A 45 10.03 3.45 13.49
C PRO A 45 10.48 4.92 13.48
N PRO A 46 9.69 5.82 12.88
CA PRO A 46 9.95 7.25 12.99
C PRO A 46 10.02 7.62 14.49
N GLY A 47 10.94 8.52 14.85
CA GLY A 47 11.19 8.87 16.25
C GLY A 47 12.00 7.84 17.06
N GLY A 48 12.33 6.70 16.47
CA GLY A 48 13.20 5.69 17.08
C GLY A 48 12.54 4.92 18.23
N VAL A 49 13.37 4.19 18.97
CA VAL A 49 12.98 3.38 20.12
C VAL A 49 13.72 3.84 21.37
N TRP A 50 13.07 3.73 22.52
CA TRP A 50 13.68 3.97 23.82
C TRP A 50 14.88 3.03 24.02
N GLN A 51 16.03 3.59 24.42
CA GLN A 51 17.26 2.82 24.64
C GLN A 51 17.38 2.30 26.07
N SER A 52 16.85 3.07 27.04
CA SER A 52 16.82 2.77 28.47
C SER A 52 15.38 2.55 28.95
N THR A 53 15.24 1.75 30.02
CA THR A 53 13.95 1.64 30.72
C THR A 53 13.94 2.65 31.85
N SER A 54 13.06 3.65 31.76
CA SER A 54 13.10 4.83 32.63
C SER A 54 11.68 5.26 33.02
N HIS A 55 11.54 5.76 34.24
CA HIS A 55 10.26 6.25 34.77
C HIS A 55 10.07 7.77 34.57
N GLU A 56 11.14 8.51 34.28
CA GLU A 56 11.15 9.99 34.27
C GLU A 56 11.99 10.59 33.12
N GLU A 57 12.19 9.86 32.02
CA GLU A 57 12.89 10.42 30.86
C GLU A 57 12.03 11.46 30.10
N GLN A 58 12.68 12.50 29.57
CA GLN A 58 12.04 13.55 28.78
C GLN A 58 11.32 12.94 27.56
N GLY A 59 10.00 13.06 27.53
CA GLY A 59 9.14 12.51 26.47
C GLY A 59 8.35 11.26 26.89
N CYS A 60 8.60 10.70 28.06
CA CYS A 60 7.75 9.68 28.69
C CYS A 60 6.59 10.35 29.44
N GLU A 61 5.37 9.84 29.28
CA GLU A 61 4.21 10.34 30.01
C GLU A 61 4.38 10.09 31.52
N PRO A 62 4.19 11.11 32.39
CA PRO A 62 4.45 10.97 33.83
C PRO A 62 3.55 9.89 34.45
N GLY A 63 4.15 8.97 35.20
CA GLY A 63 3.47 7.82 35.80
C GLY A 63 3.42 6.57 34.90
N LYS A 64 4.07 6.57 33.74
CA LYS A 64 4.21 5.40 32.86
C LYS A 64 5.66 4.96 32.77
N THR A 65 5.89 3.65 32.74
CA THR A 65 7.23 3.09 32.50
C THR A 65 7.49 3.03 31.00
N CYS A 66 8.44 3.83 30.50
CA CYS A 66 8.92 3.70 29.14
C CYS A 66 9.96 2.58 29.09
N ARG A 67 9.63 1.47 28.40
CA ARG A 67 10.49 0.29 28.32
C ARG A 67 11.42 0.36 27.12
N ALA A 68 12.68 -0.02 27.31
CA ALA A 68 13.63 -0.12 26.21
C ALA A 68 13.10 -1.03 25.10
N GLY A 69 13.34 -0.65 23.84
CA GLY A 69 12.84 -1.34 22.66
C GLY A 69 11.41 -0.98 22.24
N THR A 70 10.72 -0.09 22.97
CA THR A 70 9.42 0.43 22.54
C THR A 70 9.57 1.74 21.75
N SER A 71 8.70 1.98 20.76
CA SER A 71 8.77 3.18 19.92
C SER A 71 8.46 4.45 20.72
N VAL A 72 9.30 5.47 20.59
CA VAL A 72 9.17 6.74 21.33
C VAL A 72 7.84 7.42 21.01
N LEU A 73 7.41 7.40 19.75
CA LEU A 73 6.15 8.02 19.31
C LEU A 73 4.88 7.34 19.84
N ALA A 74 4.95 6.08 20.27
CA ALA A 74 3.80 5.40 20.88
C ALA A 74 3.55 5.81 22.34
N PHE A 75 4.59 6.33 23.01
CA PHE A 75 4.58 6.71 24.43
C PHE A 75 4.59 8.22 24.66
N GLY A 76 4.70 9.03 23.60
CA GLY A 76 4.53 10.48 23.67
C GLY A 76 3.08 10.90 23.94
N ASP A 77 2.82 12.21 23.93
CA ASP A 77 1.52 12.86 24.20
C ASP A 77 0.30 12.04 23.68
N SER A 78 -0.72 11.91 24.53
CA SER A 78 -2.02 11.27 24.29
C SER A 78 -2.61 11.48 22.89
N LYS A 79 -2.37 12.63 22.25
CA LYS A 79 -2.87 12.98 20.90
C LYS A 79 -2.06 12.37 19.74
N GLN A 80 -0.82 11.96 19.97
CA GLN A 80 0.07 11.37 18.95
C GLN A 80 -0.10 9.86 18.86
N ARG A 81 -0.38 9.19 19.99
CA ARG A 81 -0.60 7.74 20.08
C ARG A 81 -1.59 7.17 19.05
N PRO A 82 -2.84 7.67 18.92
CA PRO A 82 -3.78 7.09 17.95
C PRO A 82 -3.34 7.28 16.49
N LYS A 83 -2.57 8.33 16.18
CA LYS A 83 -2.03 8.56 14.83
C LYS A 83 -0.93 7.55 14.51
N PHE A 84 -0.07 7.26 15.48
CA PHE A 84 0.95 6.23 15.35
C PHE A 84 0.35 4.83 15.18
N GLU A 85 -0.70 4.49 15.94
CA GLU A 85 -1.42 3.22 15.80
C GLU A 85 -2.02 3.06 14.40
N ILE A 86 -2.71 4.09 13.88
CA ILE A 86 -3.26 4.08 12.51
C ILE A 86 -2.16 3.97 11.46
N PHE A 87 -1.06 4.70 11.64
CA PHE A 87 0.12 4.64 10.76
C PHE A 87 0.69 3.23 10.66
N MET A 88 0.94 2.58 11.81
CA MET A 88 1.47 1.22 11.86
C MET A 88 0.49 0.20 11.24
N LEU A 89 -0.81 0.39 11.45
CA LEU A 89 -1.85 -0.42 10.81
C LEU A 89 -1.78 -0.33 9.29
N LEU A 90 -1.70 0.88 8.73
CA LEU A 90 -1.61 1.09 7.28
C LEU A 90 -0.34 0.49 6.69
N CYS A 91 0.81 0.63 7.36
CA CYS A 91 2.06 -0.01 6.95
C CYS A 91 1.94 -1.55 6.94
N THR A 92 1.29 -2.12 7.96
CA THR A 92 1.09 -3.58 8.06
C THR A 92 0.18 -4.08 6.94
N ILE A 93 -0.93 -3.40 6.67
CA ILE A 93 -1.84 -3.75 5.57
C ILE A 93 -1.11 -3.68 4.23
N SER A 94 -0.31 -2.63 4.00
CA SER A 94 0.48 -2.50 2.76
C SER A 94 1.51 -3.63 2.61
N PHE A 95 2.21 -3.97 3.70
CA PHE A 95 3.18 -5.05 3.71
C PHE A 95 2.53 -6.40 3.38
N THR A 96 1.44 -6.74 4.08
CA THR A 96 0.70 -7.97 3.85
C THR A 96 0.13 -8.03 2.43
N ALA A 97 -0.48 -6.95 1.93
CA ALA A 97 -1.00 -6.89 0.57
C ALA A 97 0.10 -7.06 -0.49
N SER A 98 1.29 -6.48 -0.24
CA SER A 98 2.46 -6.63 -1.11
C SER A 98 2.99 -8.07 -1.12
N LEU A 99 3.08 -8.73 0.03
CA LEU A 99 3.48 -10.14 0.11
C LEU A 99 2.49 -11.06 -0.61
N ILE A 100 1.18 -10.86 -0.41
CA ILE A 100 0.16 -11.61 -1.14
C ILE A 100 0.31 -11.38 -2.65
N THR A 101 0.58 -10.14 -3.07
CA THR A 101 0.80 -9.81 -4.48
C THR A 101 2.03 -10.52 -5.05
N ILE A 102 3.15 -10.57 -4.33
CA ILE A 102 4.38 -11.27 -4.75
C ILE A 102 4.12 -12.78 -4.86
N ILE A 103 3.52 -13.38 -3.83
CA ILE A 103 3.18 -14.81 -3.84
C ILE A 103 2.25 -15.13 -5.00
N LEU A 104 1.20 -14.32 -5.19
CA LEU A 104 0.29 -14.47 -6.31
C LEU A 104 1.02 -14.33 -7.65
N LEU A 105 1.91 -13.34 -7.83
CA LEU A 105 2.68 -13.16 -9.06
C LEU A 105 3.54 -14.39 -9.38
N ILE A 106 4.20 -14.98 -8.38
CA ILE A 106 5.01 -16.20 -8.52
C ILE A 106 4.11 -17.40 -8.86
N CYS A 107 3.01 -17.59 -8.13
CA CYS A 107 2.06 -18.70 -8.34
C CYS A 107 1.23 -18.54 -9.64
N VAL A 108 1.05 -17.33 -10.14
CA VAL A 108 0.28 -17.00 -11.36
C VAL A 108 0.93 -17.58 -12.62
N VAL A 109 2.18 -18.02 -12.57
CA VAL A 109 2.76 -18.90 -13.60
C VAL A 109 1.87 -20.13 -13.85
N SER A 110 1.17 -20.62 -12.82
CA SER A 110 0.34 -21.83 -12.90
C SER A 110 -1.13 -21.58 -13.26
N LEU A 111 -1.71 -20.41 -12.92
CA LEU A 111 -3.17 -20.22 -12.94
C LEU A 111 -3.62 -19.05 -13.83
N ARG A 112 -4.11 -19.35 -15.04
CA ARG A 112 -4.64 -18.38 -16.02
C ARG A 112 -6.09 -17.96 -15.73
N ASN A 113 -6.44 -17.75 -14.46
CA ASN A 113 -7.81 -17.42 -14.06
C ASN A 113 -8.05 -15.90 -14.05
N LYS A 114 -9.13 -15.47 -14.71
CA LYS A 114 -9.54 -14.04 -14.78
C LYS A 114 -9.81 -13.42 -13.40
N LEU A 115 -10.19 -14.25 -12.42
CA LEU A 115 -10.37 -13.81 -11.03
C LEU A 115 -9.05 -13.45 -10.35
N ILE A 116 -7.98 -14.22 -10.56
CA ILE A 116 -6.68 -13.97 -9.92
C ILE A 116 -6.07 -12.67 -10.44
N MET A 117 -6.14 -12.44 -11.76
CA MET A 117 -5.71 -11.15 -12.35
C MET A 117 -6.47 -9.96 -11.75
N TRP A 118 -7.76 -10.16 -11.43
CA TRP A 118 -8.56 -9.15 -10.78
C TRP A 118 -8.10 -8.94 -9.33
N PHE A 119 -8.00 -9.99 -8.52
CA PHE A 119 -7.48 -9.92 -7.15
C PHE A 119 -6.10 -9.27 -7.05
N LEU A 120 -5.19 -9.57 -7.97
CA LEU A 120 -3.86 -8.96 -8.04
C LEU A 120 -3.95 -7.44 -8.25
N THR A 121 -4.83 -7.02 -9.17
CA THR A 121 -5.09 -5.59 -9.40
C THR A 121 -5.65 -4.92 -8.14
N ILE A 122 -6.59 -5.57 -7.45
CA ILE A 122 -7.17 -5.08 -6.19
C ILE A 122 -6.10 -4.87 -5.12
N LEU A 123 -5.29 -5.91 -4.87
CA LEU A 123 -4.27 -5.90 -3.82
C LEU A 123 -3.21 -4.83 -4.05
N MET A 124 -2.80 -4.64 -5.31
CA MET A 124 -1.86 -3.59 -5.68
C MET A 124 -2.41 -2.18 -5.43
N PHE A 125 -3.69 -1.92 -5.75
CA PHE A 125 -4.29 -0.62 -5.46
C PHE A 125 -4.41 -0.39 -3.94
N ILE A 126 -4.81 -1.41 -3.19
CA ILE A 126 -4.89 -1.34 -1.73
C ILE A 126 -3.51 -1.02 -1.13
N SER A 127 -2.45 -1.72 -1.54
CA SER A 127 -1.11 -1.48 -1.00
C SER A 127 -0.60 -0.07 -1.33
N LEU A 128 -0.85 0.44 -2.54
CA LEU A 128 -0.49 1.81 -2.93
C LEU A 128 -1.22 2.86 -2.08
N VAL A 129 -2.53 2.71 -1.90
CA VAL A 129 -3.35 3.62 -1.08
C VAL A 129 -2.94 3.58 0.39
N CYS A 130 -2.71 2.39 0.95
CA CYS A 130 -2.28 2.25 2.33
C CYS A 130 -0.89 2.86 2.56
N THR A 131 0.06 2.62 1.66
CA THR A 131 1.42 3.19 1.76
C THR A 131 1.38 4.71 1.68
N ALA A 132 0.60 5.25 0.76
CA ALA A 132 0.37 6.66 0.62
C ALA A 132 -0.22 7.32 1.87
N GLY A 133 -1.28 6.73 2.44
CA GLY A 133 -1.88 7.20 3.68
C GLY A 133 -0.90 7.17 4.84
N ALA A 134 -0.12 6.08 4.96
CA ALA A 134 0.94 5.98 5.95
C ALA A 134 1.99 7.09 5.79
N TYR A 135 2.42 7.37 4.57
CA TYR A 135 3.37 8.45 4.27
C TYR A 135 2.82 9.83 4.66
N ALA A 136 1.56 10.13 4.35
CA ALA A 136 0.92 11.39 4.72
C ALA A 136 0.83 11.58 6.25
N ILE A 137 0.45 10.52 6.98
CA ILE A 137 0.39 10.54 8.46
C ILE A 137 1.79 10.71 9.05
N CYS A 138 2.80 10.05 8.47
CA CYS A 138 4.20 10.17 8.90
C CYS A 138 4.70 11.61 8.76
N ILE A 139 4.48 12.25 7.61
CA ILE A 139 4.83 13.68 7.41
C ILE A 139 4.13 14.56 8.43
N TRP A 140 2.83 14.33 8.67
CA TRP A 140 2.08 15.10 9.66
C TRP A 140 2.72 15.01 11.05
N MET A 141 3.12 13.80 11.45
CA MET A 141 3.73 13.53 12.75
C MET A 141 5.10 14.20 12.90
N ILE A 142 5.94 14.16 11.86
CA ILE A 142 7.29 14.76 11.88
C ILE A 142 7.25 16.28 11.80
N LEU A 143 6.35 16.86 11.02
CA LEU A 143 6.35 18.29 10.68
C LEU A 143 5.55 19.17 11.65
N PHE A 144 4.88 18.57 12.65
CA PHE A 144 4.08 19.27 13.65
C PHE A 144 4.81 20.39 14.44
N PRO A 145 6.15 20.38 14.65
CA PRO A 145 6.82 21.47 15.35
C PRO A 145 7.35 22.58 14.42
N LEU A 146 7.28 22.46 13.09
CA LEU A 146 7.80 23.50 12.19
C LEU A 146 6.79 24.66 12.01
N GLY A 147 7.29 25.87 11.77
CA GLY A 147 6.51 27.13 11.80
C GLY A 147 5.24 27.18 10.94
N LYS A 148 4.38 28.17 11.20
CA LYS A 148 3.00 28.29 10.65
C LYS A 148 2.90 28.11 9.12
N HIS A 149 3.85 28.66 8.36
CA HIS A 149 3.88 28.55 6.89
C HIS A 149 4.12 27.12 6.40
N VAL A 150 5.00 26.37 7.08
CA VAL A 150 5.35 24.99 6.76
C VAL A 150 4.18 24.05 7.10
N GLN A 151 3.46 24.31 8.19
CA GLN A 151 2.26 23.54 8.54
C GLN A 151 1.12 23.74 7.55
N LEU A 152 0.91 24.97 7.08
CA LEU A 152 -0.13 25.26 6.09
C LEU A 152 0.16 24.53 4.78
N ALA A 153 1.40 24.63 4.28
CA ALA A 153 1.83 23.93 3.07
C ALA A 153 1.65 22.41 3.18
N ALA A 154 2.04 21.82 4.31
CA ALA A 154 1.87 20.39 4.56
C ALA A 154 0.40 19.97 4.73
N LYS A 155 -0.44 20.81 5.35
CA LYS A 155 -1.89 20.57 5.41
C LYS A 155 -2.52 20.58 4.03
N ILE A 156 -2.14 21.53 3.17
CA ILE A 156 -2.64 21.62 1.79
C ILE A 156 -2.23 20.36 1.01
N TYR A 157 -0.95 19.99 1.10
CA TYR A 157 -0.45 18.76 0.47
C TYR A 157 -1.18 17.51 0.98
N ALA A 158 -1.38 17.39 2.30
CA ALA A 158 -2.10 16.28 2.91
C ALA A 158 -3.57 16.22 2.43
N TRP A 159 -4.29 17.34 2.39
CA TRP A 159 -5.67 17.39 1.89
C TRP A 159 -5.77 17.01 0.42
N PHE A 160 -4.84 17.50 -0.41
CA PHE A 160 -4.74 17.10 -1.80
C PHE A 160 -4.51 15.59 -1.93
N TRP A 161 -3.58 15.02 -1.16
CA TRP A 161 -3.28 13.60 -1.15
C TRP A 161 -4.47 12.75 -0.70
N VAL A 162 -5.17 13.17 0.34
CA VAL A 162 -6.39 12.53 0.83
C VAL A 162 -7.46 12.56 -0.25
N GLY A 163 -7.68 13.71 -0.90
CA GLY A 163 -8.63 13.85 -1.99
C GLY A 163 -8.31 12.93 -3.17
N PHE A 164 -7.03 12.87 -3.58
CA PHE A 164 -6.55 11.98 -4.63
C PHE A 164 -6.78 10.51 -4.26
N THR A 165 -6.48 10.13 -3.02
CA THR A 165 -6.70 8.78 -2.50
C THR A 165 -8.17 8.39 -2.52
N VAL A 166 -9.04 9.27 -2.03
CA VAL A 166 -10.50 9.06 -2.02
C VAL A 166 -11.02 8.91 -3.45
N MET A 167 -10.57 9.74 -4.39
CA MET A 167 -10.95 9.62 -5.80
C MET A 167 -10.56 8.26 -6.39
N VAL A 168 -9.33 7.77 -6.11
CA VAL A 168 -8.87 6.45 -6.56
C VAL A 168 -9.68 5.33 -5.91
N CYS A 169 -9.96 5.42 -4.61
CA CYS A 169 -10.81 4.47 -3.90
C CYS A 169 -12.23 4.42 -4.47
N VAL A 170 -12.85 5.57 -4.74
CA VAL A 170 -14.18 5.65 -5.35
C VAL A 170 -14.18 5.04 -6.74
N GLY A 171 -13.22 5.39 -7.60
CA GLY A 171 -13.10 4.78 -8.93
C GLY A 171 -12.93 3.27 -8.88
N PHE A 172 -12.21 2.78 -7.86
CA PHE A 172 -12.01 1.36 -7.62
C PHE A 172 -13.29 0.67 -7.12
N LEU A 173 -14.01 1.26 -6.16
CA LEU A 173 -15.32 0.78 -5.68
C LEU A 173 -16.36 0.78 -6.81
N CYS A 174 -16.37 1.79 -7.67
CA CYS A 174 -17.23 1.84 -8.86
C CYS A 174 -16.91 0.71 -9.84
N ARG A 175 -15.62 0.43 -10.11
CA ARG A 175 -15.22 -0.73 -10.93
C ARG A 175 -15.64 -2.05 -10.31
N LEU A 176 -15.48 -2.19 -9.00
CA LEU A 176 -15.91 -3.35 -8.22
C LEU A 176 -17.42 -3.58 -8.35
N ALA A 177 -18.21 -2.54 -8.10
CA ALA A 177 -19.67 -2.57 -8.23
C ALA A 177 -20.08 -2.92 -9.65
N PHE A 178 -19.49 -2.30 -10.68
CA PHE A 178 -19.79 -2.59 -12.08
C PHE A 178 -19.49 -4.05 -12.46
N LEU A 179 -18.38 -4.61 -11.97
CA LEU A 179 -18.02 -6.01 -12.23
C LEU A 179 -18.92 -6.98 -11.48
N PHE A 180 -19.30 -6.63 -10.25
CA PHE A 180 -20.25 -7.39 -9.46
C PHE A 180 -21.62 -7.41 -10.14
N LEU A 181 -22.13 -6.25 -10.56
CA LEU A 181 -23.35 -6.11 -11.36
C LEU A 181 -23.30 -6.94 -12.65
N LYS A 182 -22.20 -6.86 -13.41
CA LYS A 182 -22.06 -7.64 -14.65
C LYS A 182 -22.04 -9.15 -14.41
N LYS A 183 -21.50 -9.60 -13.27
CA LYS A 183 -21.46 -11.02 -12.91
C LYS A 183 -22.82 -11.48 -12.39
N PHE A 184 -23.49 -10.65 -11.58
CA PHE A 184 -24.83 -10.86 -11.06
C PHE A 184 -25.88 -10.92 -12.18
N PHE A 185 -25.87 -9.98 -13.12
CA PHE A 185 -26.74 -10.00 -14.30
C PHE A 185 -26.52 -11.23 -15.18
N ARG A 186 -25.26 -11.68 -15.34
CA ARG A 186 -24.97 -12.89 -16.11
C ARG A 186 -25.47 -14.16 -15.39
N PHE A 187 -25.53 -14.14 -14.06
CA PHE A 187 -26.07 -15.23 -13.27
C PHE A 187 -27.61 -15.26 -13.35
N LEU A 188 -28.25 -14.10 -13.24
CA LEU A 188 -29.70 -13.94 -13.42
C LEU A 188 -30.19 -14.28 -14.83
N CYS A 189 -29.38 -14.07 -15.87
CA CYS A 189 -29.74 -14.42 -17.25
C CYS A 189 -29.56 -15.92 -17.57
N CYS A 190 -29.02 -16.70 -16.64
CA CYS A 190 -28.81 -18.16 -16.75
C CYS A 190 -29.71 -18.98 -15.81
N CYS A 191 -30.61 -18.34 -15.05
CA CYS A 191 -31.73 -18.96 -14.34
C CYS A 191 -33.02 -18.62 -15.06
#